data_AF-A0A7J9DGS1-F1
#
_entry.id   AF-A0A7J9DGS1-F1
#
_cell.length_a   1.000
_cell.length_b   1.000
_cell.length_c   1.000
_cell.angle_alpha   90.00
_cell.angle_beta   90.00
_cell.angle_gamma   90.00
#
_symmetry.space_group_name_H-M   'P 1'
#
loop_
_entity.id
_entity.type
_entity.pdbx_description
1 polymer ?
#
loop_
_entity_poly.entity_id
_entity_poly.type
_entity_poly.pdbx_seq_one_letter_code
_entity_poly.pdbx_strand_id
1 'polypeptide(L)'
;LGFSQSSVSSQNSRGSKRKWVLEEDVALVSCMVDLHNVGTFNIDTRFKASYLNELEKMLEKVLPHTMLKAKPNLESMIRTLKRDWAIFYDMLSGKKQ
;
A
#
# COMPACT_ATOMS: atom_id res chain seq x y z
N LEU A 1 37.52 -32.99 -22.34
CA LEU A 1 37.43 -32.13 -21.13
C LEU A 1 36.26 -31.18 -21.34
N GLY A 2 35.06 -31.55 -20.89
CA GLY A 2 33.85 -30.74 -21.03
C GLY A 2 33.69 -29.81 -19.84
N PHE A 3 33.65 -28.50 -20.08
CA PHE A 3 33.33 -27.52 -19.05
C PHE A 3 31.83 -27.61 -18.72
N SER A 4 31.52 -28.16 -17.55
CA SER A 4 30.19 -28.01 -16.95
C SER A 4 30.14 -26.65 -16.27
N GLN A 5 29.43 -25.69 -16.88
CA GLN A 5 29.18 -24.39 -16.29
C GLN A 5 28.00 -24.54 -15.32
N SER A 6 28.29 -24.70 -14.03
CA SER A 6 27.28 -24.70 -12.99
C SER A 6 26.68 -23.29 -12.88
N SER A 7 25.40 -23.15 -13.23
CA SER A 7 24.63 -21.96 -12.91
C SER A 7 24.37 -21.96 -11.40
N VAL A 8 25.21 -21.24 -10.66
CA VAL A 8 24.96 -20.92 -9.26
C VAL A 8 23.71 -20.04 -9.23
N SER A 9 22.57 -20.62 -8.87
CA SER A 9 21.38 -19.81 -8.58
C SER A 9 21.69 -19.01 -7.33
N SER A 10 21.97 -17.72 -7.49
CA SER A 10 21.89 -16.77 -6.38
C SER A 10 20.43 -16.74 -5.93
N GLN A 11 20.08 -17.61 -4.98
CA GLN A 11 18.88 -17.42 -4.17
C GLN A 11 19.10 -16.14 -3.36
N ASN A 12 18.71 -15.01 -3.96
CA ASN A 12 18.38 -13.86 -3.15
C ASN A 12 17.20 -14.29 -2.28
N SER A 13 17.44 -14.47 -0.98
CA SER A 13 16.41 -14.61 0.05
C SER A 13 15.64 -13.29 0.19
N ARG A 14 14.95 -12.89 -0.88
CA ARG A 14 13.83 -11.96 -0.76
C ARG A 14 12.73 -12.76 -0.11
N GLY A 15 12.62 -12.68 1.22
CA GLY A 15 11.52 -13.26 1.98
C GLY A 15 10.21 -13.03 1.23
N SER A 16 9.36 -14.06 1.19
CA SER A 16 8.11 -14.03 0.45
C SER A 16 7.36 -12.74 0.76
N LYS A 17 7.31 -11.80 -0.20
CA LYS A 17 6.61 -10.53 -0.01
C LYS A 17 5.14 -10.89 0.06
N ARG A 18 4.53 -10.71 1.24
CA ARG A 18 3.07 -10.82 1.45
C ARG A 18 2.35 -10.12 0.30
N LYS A 19 1.56 -10.89 -0.44
CA LYS A 19 0.70 -10.35 -1.49
C LYS A 19 -0.54 -9.76 -0.82
N TRP A 20 -0.91 -8.55 -1.22
CA TRP A 20 -2.19 -7.97 -0.84
C TRP A 20 -3.33 -8.66 -1.58
N VAL A 21 -4.47 -8.79 -0.91
CA VAL A 21 -5.69 -9.33 -1.52
C VAL A 21 -6.71 -8.23 -1.72
N LEU A 22 -7.68 -8.46 -2.62
CA LEU A 22 -8.66 -7.45 -3.02
C LEU A 22 -9.46 -6.94 -1.81
N GLU A 23 -9.78 -7.82 -0.87
CA GLU A 23 -10.51 -7.49 0.36
C GLU A 23 -9.74 -6.48 1.22
N GLU A 24 -8.42 -6.59 1.27
CA GLU A 24 -7.55 -5.66 2.01
C GLU A 24 -7.47 -4.31 1.33
N ASP A 25 -7.38 -4.29 0.00
CA ASP A 25 -7.36 -3.07 -0.79
C ASP A 25 -8.67 -2.29 -0.63
N VAL A 26 -9.81 -2.99 -0.73
CA VAL A 26 -11.14 -2.41 -0.53
C VAL A 26 -11.29 -1.86 0.89
N ALA A 27 -10.90 -2.63 1.91
CA ALA A 27 -10.99 -2.19 3.30
C ALA A 27 -10.09 -0.97 3.58
N LEU A 28 -8.88 -0.93 3.02
CA LEU A 28 -7.97 0.20 3.16
C LEU A 28 -8.57 1.47 2.55
N VAL A 29 -9.09 1.39 1.32
CA VAL A 29 -9.74 2.54 0.66
C VAL A 29 -10.95 3.02 1.47
N SER A 30 -11.79 2.09 1.96
CA SER A 30 -12.93 2.44 2.82
C SER A 30 -12.47 3.18 4.08
N CYS A 31 -11.47 2.63 4.80
CA CYS A 31 -10.94 3.26 6.01
C CYS A 31 -10.34 4.66 5.74
N MET A 32 -9.72 4.86 4.57
CA MET A 32 -9.20 6.18 4.17
C MET A 32 -10.32 7.19 3.92
N VAL A 33 -11.43 6.77 3.32
CA VAL A 33 -12.62 7.61 3.12
C VAL A 33 -13.24 7.97 4.47
N ASP A 34 -13.44 6.99 5.34
CA ASP A 34 -13.99 7.20 6.68
C ASP A 34 -13.11 8.13 7.51
N LEU A 35 -11.79 7.92 7.49
CA LEU A 35 -10.84 8.78 8.20
C LEU A 35 -10.87 10.22 7.68
N HIS A 36 -11.00 10.41 6.36
CA HIS A 36 -11.16 11.72 5.75
C HIS A 36 -12.44 12.40 6.24
N ASN A 37 -13.55 11.66 6.30
CA ASN A 37 -14.85 12.18 6.72
C ASN A 37 -14.91 12.54 8.22
N VAL A 38 -14.10 11.87 9.06
CA VAL A 38 -13.94 12.24 10.47
C VAL A 38 -13.28 13.62 10.64
N GLY A 39 -12.50 14.09 9.64
CA GLY A 39 -11.90 15.42 9.61
C GLY A 39 -10.74 15.66 10.60
N THR A 40 -10.70 14.91 11.69
CA THR A 40 -9.72 15.09 12.80
C THR A 40 -8.27 14.91 12.35
N PHE A 41 -8.04 14.06 11.35
CA PHE A 41 -6.72 13.75 10.82
C PHE A 41 -6.40 14.47 9.51
N ASN A 42 -7.14 15.52 9.14
CA ASN A 42 -6.90 16.29 7.92
C ASN A 42 -6.10 17.58 8.23
N ILE A 43 -5.29 18.02 7.27
CA ILE A 43 -4.62 19.32 7.15
C ILE A 43 -4.92 19.79 5.74
N ASP A 44 -5.78 20.80 5.61
CA ASP A 44 -6.30 21.33 4.34
C ASP A 44 -6.84 20.21 3.43
N THR A 45 -5.98 19.64 2.58
CA THR A 45 -6.28 18.60 1.58
C THR A 45 -5.50 17.28 1.81
N ARG A 46 -4.78 17.15 2.93
CA ARG A 46 -3.88 16.03 3.23
C ARG A 46 -4.15 15.45 4.60
N PHE A 47 -3.73 14.22 4.84
CA PHE A 47 -3.67 13.66 6.19
C PHE A 47 -2.50 14.21 7.05
N LYS A 48 -2.73 14.33 8.36
CA LYS A 48 -1.74 14.58 9.42
C LYS A 48 -0.71 13.44 9.49
N ALA A 49 0.50 13.70 9.98
CA ALA A 49 1.58 12.71 10.04
C ALA A 49 1.23 11.40 10.78
N SER A 50 0.29 11.44 11.73
CA SER A 50 -0.14 10.30 12.54
C SER A 50 -1.21 9.40 11.89
N TYR A 51 -1.71 9.74 10.70
CA TYR A 51 -2.87 9.06 10.09
C TYR A 51 -2.66 7.56 9.83
N LEU A 52 -1.43 7.13 9.55
CA LEU A 52 -1.13 5.71 9.30
C LEU A 52 -1.43 4.84 10.52
N ASN A 53 -1.18 5.34 11.73
CA ASN A 53 -1.46 4.60 12.96
C ASN A 53 -2.97 4.50 13.21
N GLU A 54 -3.74 5.49 12.79
CA GLU A 54 -5.19 5.44 12.91
C GLU A 54 -5.80 4.49 11.86
N LEU A 55 -5.29 4.50 10.63
CA LEU A 55 -5.65 3.52 9.61
C LEU A 55 -5.35 2.09 10.05
N GLU A 56 -4.21 1.84 10.70
CA GLU A 56 -3.90 0.53 11.28
C GLU A 56 -4.99 0.07 12.28
N LYS A 57 -5.39 0.94 13.22
CA LYS A 57 -6.45 0.61 14.20
C LYS A 57 -7.81 0.40 13.54
N MET A 58 -8.15 1.17 12.52
CA MET A 58 -9.41 1.01 11.79
C MET A 58 -9.43 -0.32 11.04
N LEU A 59 -8.32 -0.65 10.36
CA LEU A 59 -8.17 -1.92 9.66
C LEU A 59 -8.15 -3.12 10.60
N GLU A 60 -7.55 -3.01 11.79
CA GLU A 60 -7.59 -4.09 12.78
C GLU A 60 -9.02 -4.42 13.24
N LYS A 61 -9.91 -3.43 13.28
CA LYS A 61 -11.34 -3.66 13.59
C LYS A 61 -12.09 -4.34 12.44
N VAL A 62 -11.78 -3.97 11.20
CA VAL A 62 -12.45 -4.52 10.00
C VAL A 62 -11.89 -5.90 9.63
N LEU A 63 -10.58 -6.09 9.80
CA LEU A 63 -9.81 -7.26 9.38
C LEU A 63 -8.86 -7.73 10.50
N PRO A 64 -9.38 -8.26 11.62
CA PRO A 64 -8.62 -8.55 12.86
C PRO A 64 -7.52 -9.63 12.75
N HIS A 65 -7.32 -10.24 11.58
CA HIS A 65 -6.35 -11.32 11.37
C HIS A 65 -5.31 -11.02 10.29
N THR A 66 -5.34 -9.84 9.69
CA THR A 66 -4.47 -9.51 8.54
C THR A 66 -3.05 -9.08 8.94
N MET A 67 -2.82 -8.82 10.24
CA MET A 67 -1.54 -8.35 10.82
C MET A 67 -0.91 -7.19 10.04
N LEU A 68 -1.74 -6.31 9.46
CA LEU A 68 -1.28 -5.15 8.69
C LEU A 68 -0.74 -4.08 9.62
N LYS A 69 0.53 -3.71 9.46
CA LYS A 69 1.17 -2.63 10.23
C LYS A 69 1.23 -1.33 9.44
N ALA A 70 1.08 -0.20 10.13
CA ALA A 70 1.24 1.15 9.58
C ALA A 70 2.52 1.25 8.74
N LYS A 71 3.62 0.72 9.28
CA LYS A 71 4.87 0.49 8.55
C LYS A 71 5.33 -0.97 8.72
N PRO A 72 5.85 -1.61 7.66
CA PRO A 72 6.00 -1.09 6.31
C PRO A 72 4.74 -1.30 5.42
N ASN A 73 3.71 -2.00 5.89
CA ASN A 73 2.65 -2.53 5.02
C ASN A 73 1.77 -1.42 4.43
N LEU A 74 1.11 -0.62 5.27
CA LEU A 74 0.17 0.42 4.81
C LEU A 74 0.90 1.52 4.04
N GLU A 75 2.07 1.94 4.53
CA GLU A 75 2.90 2.94 3.85
C GLU A 75 3.22 2.54 2.40
N SER A 76 3.61 1.28 2.18
CA SER A 76 3.93 0.78 0.83
C SER A 76 2.70 0.70 -0.07
N MET A 77 1.55 0.31 0.48
CA MET A 77 0.31 0.18 -0.30
C MET A 77 -0.23 1.55 -0.71
N ILE A 78 -0.32 2.49 0.22
CA ILE A 78 -0.77 3.86 -0.06
C ILE A 78 0.14 4.53 -1.09
N ARG A 79 1.46 4.29 -1.04
CA ARG A 79 2.40 4.78 -2.07
C ARG A 79 2.09 4.19 -3.46
N THR A 80 1.64 2.94 -3.52
CA THR A 80 1.25 2.28 -4.78
C THR A 80 -0.05 2.86 -5.31
N LEU A 81 -1.10 2.93 -4.48
CA LEU A 81 -2.38 3.54 -4.84
C LEU A 81 -2.24 4.97 -5.36
N LYS A 82 -1.38 5.79 -4.74
CA LYS A 82 -1.10 7.16 -5.22
C LYS A 82 -0.45 7.20 -6.60
N ARG A 83 0.46 6.25 -6.90
CA ARG A 83 1.10 6.17 -8.23
C ARG A 83 0.09 5.71 -9.27
N ASP A 84 -0.70 4.68 -8.96
CA ASP A 84 -1.70 4.15 -9.88
C ASP A 84 -2.75 5.22 -10.18
N TRP A 85 -3.23 5.92 -9.15
CA TRP A 85 -4.13 7.07 -9.32
C TRP A 85 -3.53 8.18 -10.18
N ALA A 86 -2.24 8.49 -10.01
CA ALA A 86 -1.58 9.50 -10.84
C ALA A 86 -1.60 9.12 -12.33
N ILE A 87 -1.43 7.83 -12.66
CA ILE A 87 -1.53 7.33 -14.05
C ILE A 87 -2.95 7.51 -14.58
N PHE A 88 -3.98 7.10 -13.83
CA PHE A 88 -5.37 7.28 -14.25
C PHE A 88 -5.73 8.75 -14.40
N TYR A 89 -5.27 9.61 -13.48
CA TYR A 89 -5.51 11.04 -13.55
C TYR A 89 -4.82 11.69 -14.75
N ASP A 90 -3.61 11.25 -15.10
CA ASP A 90 -2.91 11.67 -16.32
C ASP A 90 -3.72 11.33 -17.58
N MET A 91 -4.19 10.07 -17.67
CA MET A 91 -5.06 9.61 -18.75
C MET A 91 -6.36 10.42 -18.85
N LEU A 92 -7.01 10.70 -17.72
CA LEU A 92 -8.27 11.46 -17.67
C LEU A 92 -8.07 12.94 -18.00
N SER A 93 -6.94 13.53 -17.59
CA SER A 93 -6.68 14.95 -17.75
C SER A 93 -6.17 15.30 -19.16
N GLY A 94 -5.87 14.30 -20.00
CA GLY A 94 -5.40 14.50 -21.37
C GLY A 94 -4.05 15.22 -21.46
N LYS A 95 -3.35 15.39 -20.34
CA LYS A 95 -2.03 16.01 -20.31
C LYS A 95 -1.01 14.97 -20.74
N LYS A 96 -0.24 15.28 -21.78
CA LYS A 96 1.05 14.61 -22.01
C LYS A 96 2.07 15.33 -21.13
N GLN A 97 2.85 14.58 -20.34
CA GLN A 97 3.98 15.14 -19.57
C GLN A 97 4.93 15.93 -20.46
#